data_AF-A0A3D3I043-F1
#
_entry.id   AF-A0A3D3I043-F1
#
_cell.length_a   1.000
_cell.length_b   1.000
_cell.length_c   1.000
_cell.angle_alpha   90.00
_cell.angle_beta   90.00
_cell.angle_gamma   90.00
#
_symmetry.space_group_name_H-M   'P 1'
#
loop_
_entity.id
_entity.type
_entity.pdbx_description
1 polymer ?
#
loop_
_entity_poly.entity_id
_entity_poly.type
_entity_poly.pdbx_seq_one_letter_code
_entity_poly.pdbx_strand_id
1 'polypeptide(L)'
;ECARCNEPIEVDVEFEMDDEFTVEGVPSCYGSDGFAHIVPEEEPEKIFDKNSLIPDGYLRQGLILNLPVQPLCQFGWEGDCPNARATKKHFAPPTHPGLVHLAEIAGDPKATEEGAE
;
A
#
# COMPACT_ATOMS: atom_id res chain seq x y z
N GLU A 1 3.83 -8.02 0.48
CA GLU A 1 5.03 -8.81 0.10
C GLU A 1 6.07 -7.88 -0.51
N CYS A 2 7.36 -8.16 -0.33
CA CYS A 2 8.43 -7.37 -0.91
C CYS A 2 8.29 -7.29 -2.44
N ALA A 3 8.26 -6.09 -3.01
CA ALA A 3 8.18 -5.91 -4.45
C ALA A 3 9.38 -6.49 -5.23
N ARG A 4 10.49 -6.81 -4.54
CA ARG A 4 11.70 -7.39 -5.14
C ARG A 4 11.75 -8.92 -5.01
N CYS A 5 11.51 -9.47 -3.82
CA CYS A 5 11.71 -10.91 -3.57
C CYS A 5 10.42 -11.69 -3.32
N ASN A 6 9.26 -11.02 -3.30
CA ASN A 6 7.94 -11.57 -2.97
C ASN A 6 7.86 -12.24 -1.59
N GLU A 7 8.82 -12.00 -0.71
CA GLU A 7 8.74 -12.49 0.66
C GLU A 7 7.70 -11.68 1.45
N PRO A 8 6.90 -12.30 2.33
CA PRO A 8 6.14 -11.55 3.33
C PRO A 8 7.07 -10.63 4.13
N ILE A 9 6.61 -9.40 4.37
CA ILE A 9 7.29 -8.43 5.22
C ILE A 9 6.29 -7.96 6.25
N GLU A 10 6.70 -7.95 7.50
CA GLU A 10 6.01 -7.24 8.58
C GLU A 10 6.54 -5.80 8.59
N VAL A 11 5.65 -4.84 8.39
CA VAL A 11 5.99 -3.42 8.35
C VAL A 11 5.08 -2.69 9.32
N ASP A 12 5.70 -1.95 10.24
CA ASP A 12 4.97 -1.01 11.08
C ASP A 12 4.56 0.19 10.24
N VAL A 13 3.26 0.46 10.20
CA VAL A 13 2.70 1.60 9.46
C VAL A 13 2.27 2.65 10.48
N GLU A 14 3.00 3.75 10.51
CA GLU A 14 2.66 4.94 11.28
C GLU A 14 2.19 6.02 10.32
N PHE A 15 1.00 6.57 10.56
CA PHE A 15 0.43 7.65 9.77
C PHE A 15 -0.39 8.59 10.65
N GLU A 16 -0.38 9.87 10.29
CA GLU A 16 -1.25 10.89 10.88
C GLU A 16 -2.47 11.07 9.97
N MET A 17 -3.63 11.25 10.59
CA MET A 17 -4.87 11.54 9.88
C MET A 17 -5.37 12.92 10.30
N ASP A 18 -5.67 13.75 9.32
CA ASP A 18 -6.26 15.07 9.49
C ASP A 18 -7.37 15.22 8.45
N ASP A 19 -8.62 15.25 8.92
CA ASP A 19 -9.80 15.22 8.08
C ASP A 19 -10.77 16.34 8.46
N GLU A 20 -11.30 17.00 7.44
CA GLU A 20 -12.31 18.04 7.56
C GLU A 20 -13.67 17.48 7.12
N PHE A 21 -14.66 17.50 8.01
CA PHE A 21 -16.00 16.99 7.73
C PHE A 21 -17.02 18.10 7.57
N THR A 22 -17.94 17.94 6.62
CA THR A 22 -19.06 18.87 6.43
C THR A 22 -20.09 18.67 7.54
N VAL A 23 -20.52 19.77 8.17
CA VAL A 23 -21.55 19.77 9.22
C VAL A 23 -22.72 20.67 8.85
N GLU A 24 -23.94 20.23 9.19
CA GLU A 24 -25.18 20.99 9.02
C GLU A 24 -25.83 21.32 10.36
N GLY A 25 -26.32 22.55 10.51
CA GLY A 25 -27.06 23.02 11.69
C GLY A 25 -26.37 24.14 12.46
N VAL A 26 -26.88 24.43 13.65
CA VAL A 26 -26.37 25.51 14.51
C VAL A 26 -25.32 24.94 15.46
N PRO A 27 -24.12 25.55 15.57
CA PRO A 27 -23.14 25.13 16.56
C PRO A 27 -23.72 25.24 17.96
N SER A 28 -23.38 24.29 18.84
CA SER A 28 -23.93 24.19 20.20
C SER A 28 -23.73 25.44 21.06
N CYS A 29 -22.79 26.32 20.68
CA CYS A 29 -22.53 27.59 21.34
C CYS A 29 -23.51 28.73 20.98
N TYR A 30 -24.34 28.58 19.95
CA TYR A 30 -25.18 29.68 19.42
C TYR A 30 -26.70 29.47 19.52
N GLY A 31 -27.21 28.34 20.04
CA GLY A 31 -28.66 28.15 20.18
C GLY A 31 -29.11 26.90 20.94
N SER A 32 -30.39 26.88 21.35
CA SER A 32 -31.06 25.74 22.03
C SER A 32 -31.83 24.81 21.11
N ASP A 33 -31.94 25.15 19.82
CA ASP A 33 -32.96 24.58 18.91
C ASP A 33 -32.47 23.40 18.06
N GLY A 34 -31.30 22.84 18.39
CA GLY A 34 -30.74 21.66 17.75
C GLY A 34 -29.21 21.69 17.68
N PHE A 35 -28.58 20.52 17.70
CA PHE A 35 -27.13 20.38 17.55
C PHE A 35 -26.75 20.24 16.08
N ALA A 36 -25.59 20.79 15.69
CA ALA A 36 -24.98 20.50 14.41
C ALA A 36 -24.75 18.98 14.24
N HIS A 37 -24.97 18.48 13.03
CA HIS A 37 -24.78 17.08 12.69
C HIS A 37 -23.85 16.93 11.50
N ILE A 38 -23.11 15.82 11.46
CA ILE A 38 -22.20 15.51 10.36
C ILE A 38 -23.07 15.07 9.17
N VAL A 39 -22.80 15.67 8.01
CA VAL A 39 -23.41 15.26 6.75
C VAL A 39 -22.62 14.06 6.25
N PRO A 40 -23.19 12.84 6.23
CA PRO A 40 -22.48 11.68 5.75
C PRO A 40 -22.26 11.83 4.24
N GLU A 41 -21.02 11.66 3.80
CA GLU A 41 -20.71 11.57 2.37
C GLU A 41 -21.19 10.23 1.81
N GLU A 42 -21.50 10.17 0.51
CA GLU A 42 -21.85 8.92 -0.18
C GLU A 42 -20.59 8.08 -0.43
N GLU A 43 -19.99 7.57 0.65
CA GLU A 43 -18.86 6.66 0.59
C GLU A 43 -19.29 5.18 0.68
N PRO A 44 -18.53 4.24 0.07
CA PRO A 44 -18.83 2.81 0.14
C PRO A 44 -18.80 2.26 1.57
N GLU A 45 -17.89 2.79 2.40
CA GLU A 45 -17.76 2.44 3.81
C GLU A 45 -18.16 3.65 4.67
N LYS A 46 -18.94 3.40 5.72
CA LYS A 46 -19.40 4.46 6.60
C LYS A 46 -18.32 4.81 7.62
N ILE A 47 -17.90 6.08 7.61
CA ILE A 47 -17.01 6.64 8.63
C ILE A 47 -17.81 7.18 9.82
N PHE A 48 -19.06 7.59 9.60
CA PHE A 48 -19.96 8.08 10.66
C PHE A 48 -21.28 7.34 10.71
N ASP A 49 -21.79 7.15 11.92
CA ASP A 49 -23.19 6.87 12.19
C ASP A 49 -23.80 8.08 12.93
N LYS A 50 -24.51 8.93 12.19
CA LYS A 50 -24.97 10.25 12.65
C LYS A 50 -23.78 11.12 13.05
N ASN A 51 -23.62 11.41 14.35
CA ASN A 51 -22.52 12.22 14.89
C ASN A 51 -21.45 11.38 15.59
N SER A 52 -21.54 10.05 15.50
CA SER A 52 -20.57 9.14 16.11
C SER A 52 -19.59 8.67 15.04
N LEU A 53 -18.30 8.91 15.28
CA LEU A 53 -17.22 8.34 14.46
C LEU A 53 -17.22 6.82 14.62
N ILE A 54 -17.13 6.11 13.50
CA ILE A 54 -16.90 4.66 13.43
C ILE A 54 -15.39 4.47 13.26
N PRO A 55 -14.65 4.11 14.33
CA PRO A 55 -13.19 4.14 14.29
C PRO A 55 -12.60 3.17 13.26
N ASP A 56 -13.26 2.03 13.03
CA ASP A 56 -12.79 1.01 12.09
C ASP A 56 -12.82 1.51 10.63
N GLY A 57 -13.91 2.16 10.21
CA GLY A 57 -14.03 2.75 8.88
C GLY A 57 -13.01 3.87 8.68
N TYR A 58 -12.84 4.72 9.69
CA TYR A 58 -11.87 5.81 9.68
C TYR A 58 -10.42 5.29 9.55
N LEU A 59 -10.01 4.38 10.44
CA LEU A 59 -8.66 3.81 10.43
C LEU A 59 -8.38 3.04 9.15
N ARG A 60 -9.36 2.33 8.60
CA ARG A 60 -9.22 1.61 7.34
C ARG A 60 -8.94 2.56 6.17
N GLN A 61 -9.66 3.67 6.07
CA GLN A 61 -9.41 4.69 5.05
C GLN A 61 -7.98 5.23 5.16
N GLY A 62 -7.58 5.66 6.35
CA GLY A 62 -6.23 6.18 6.59
C GLY A 62 -5.14 5.15 6.27
N LEU A 63 -5.35 3.90 6.68
CA LEU A 63 -4.42 2.81 6.38
C LEU A 63 -4.30 2.57 4.87
N ILE A 64 -5.42 2.47 4.14
CA ILE A 64 -5.41 2.22 2.69
C ILE A 64 -4.64 3.33 1.95
N LEU A 65 -4.84 4.59 2.34
CA LEU A 65 -4.16 5.73 1.72
C LEU A 65 -2.66 5.77 2.02
N ASN A 66 -2.25 5.29 3.20
CA ASN A 66 -0.85 5.31 3.64
C ASN A 66 -0.10 3.99 3.42
N LEU A 67 -0.77 2.95 2.93
CA LEU A 67 -0.10 1.69 2.62
C LEU A 67 0.93 1.89 1.50
N PRO A 68 2.18 1.39 1.67
CA PRO A 68 3.19 1.50 0.64
C PRO A 68 2.75 0.70 -0.59
N VAL A 69 2.67 1.37 -1.75
CA VAL A 69 2.36 0.73 -3.04
C VAL A 69 3.41 -0.33 -3.41
N GLN A 70 4.66 -0.10 -3.02
CA GLN A 70 5.79 -0.99 -3.29
C GLN A 70 6.62 -1.21 -2.01
N PRO A 71 6.17 -2.08 -1.09
CA PRO A 71 6.90 -2.34 0.14
C PRO A 71 8.21 -3.08 -0.17
N LEU A 72 9.28 -2.71 0.52
CA LEU A 72 10.62 -3.26 0.35
C LEU A 72 11.12 -3.84 1.66
N CYS A 73 11.90 -4.92 1.60
CA CYS A 73 12.53 -5.49 2.79
C CYS A 73 13.50 -4.52 3.48
N GLN A 74 14.10 -3.60 2.72
CA GLN A 74 15.01 -2.57 3.21
C GLN A 74 14.89 -1.32 2.31
N PHE A 75 15.27 -0.18 2.86
CA PHE A 75 15.31 1.09 2.12
C PHE A 75 16.26 1.00 0.92
N GLY A 76 15.84 1.55 -0.22
CA GLY A 76 16.60 1.56 -1.47
C GLY A 76 16.10 0.54 -2.50
N TRP A 77 15.89 1.04 -3.73
CA TRP A 77 15.39 0.25 -4.85
C TRP A 77 16.51 -0.46 -5.64
N GLU A 78 17.76 -0.01 -5.50
CA GLU A 78 18.86 -0.48 -6.35
C GLU A 78 19.37 -1.89 -5.96
N GLY A 79 19.69 -2.70 -6.98
CA GLY A 79 20.33 -4.01 -6.86
C GLY A 79 19.37 -5.19 -6.60
N ASP A 80 19.88 -6.28 -6.04
CA ASP A 80 19.06 -7.42 -5.59
C ASP A 80 18.55 -7.24 -4.16
N CYS A 81 17.38 -7.83 -3.86
CA CYS A 81 16.84 -7.80 -2.51
C CYS A 81 17.83 -8.44 -1.51
N PRO A 82 18.20 -7.76 -0.41
CA PRO A 82 19.13 -8.28 0.58
C PRO A 82 18.59 -9.57 1.25
N ASN A 83 17.27 -9.66 1.46
CA ASN A 83 16.64 -10.86 2.00
C ASN A 83 16.64 -12.03 1.01
N ALA A 84 16.56 -11.78 -0.31
CA ALA A 84 16.68 -12.83 -1.32
C ALA A 84 18.09 -13.43 -1.36
N ARG A 85 19.12 -12.58 -1.18
CA ARG A 85 20.52 -13.03 -1.09
C ARG A 85 20.74 -13.94 0.12
N ALA A 86 20.16 -13.59 1.27
CA ALA A 86 20.26 -14.38 2.49
C ALA A 86 19.55 -15.74 2.39
N THR A 87 18.41 -15.79 1.69
CA THR A 87 17.60 -17.01 1.54
C THR A 87 17.96 -17.86 0.31
N LYS A 88 18.93 -17.45 -0.52
CA LYS A 88 19.29 -18.10 -1.80
C LYS A 88 18.06 -18.41 -2.67
N LYS A 89 17.02 -17.57 -2.59
CA LYS A 89 15.89 -17.70 -3.50
C LYS A 89 16.38 -17.24 -4.87
N HIS A 90 16.59 -18.21 -5.75
CA HIS A 90 16.79 -17.94 -7.16
C HIS A 90 15.53 -17.24 -7.66
N PHE A 91 15.68 -16.08 -8.28
CA PHE A 91 14.64 -15.54 -9.13
C PHE A 91 14.30 -16.63 -10.14
N ALA A 92 13.06 -17.14 -10.09
CA ALA A 92 12.61 -18.03 -11.13
C ALA A 92 12.74 -17.25 -12.46
N PRO A 93 13.28 -17.86 -13.53
CA PRO A 93 13.35 -17.21 -14.81
C PRO A 93 11.94 -16.76 -15.21
N PRO A 94 11.80 -15.58 -15.84
CA PRO A 94 10.50 -15.04 -16.20
C PRO A 94 9.75 -16.05 -17.06
N THR A 95 8.61 -16.54 -16.57
CA THR A 95 7.77 -17.55 -17.26
C THR A 95 6.84 -16.93 -18.30
N HIS A 96 6.76 -15.60 -18.36
CA HIS A 96 5.94 -14.90 -19.33
C HIS A 96 6.66 -14.79 -20.69
N PRO A 97 6.04 -15.20 -21.81
CA PRO A 97 6.70 -15.25 -23.12
C PRO A 97 7.28 -13.90 -23.58
N GLY A 98 6.66 -12.78 -23.18
CA GLY A 98 7.17 -11.43 -23.48
C GLY A 98 8.37 -10.97 -22.65
N LEU A 99 8.76 -11.71 -21.60
CA LEU A 99 9.86 -11.36 -20.69
C LEU A 99 11.08 -12.29 -20.87
N VAL A 100 10.99 -13.31 -21.72
CA VAL A 100 12.05 -14.31 -21.94
C VAL A 100 13.33 -13.68 -22.51
N HIS A 101 13.20 -12.71 -23.42
CA HIS A 101 14.32 -12.07 -24.10
C HIS A 101 14.90 -10.87 -23.34
N LEU A 102 14.38 -10.53 -22.15
CA LEU A 102 14.89 -9.38 -21.41
C LEU A 102 16.33 -9.59 -20.93
N ALA A 103 16.74 -10.83 -20.65
CA ALA A 103 18.12 -11.14 -20.29
C ALA A 103 19.09 -10.88 -21.46
N GLU A 104 18.66 -11.13 -22.70
CA GLU A 104 19.44 -10.86 -23.91
C GLU A 104 19.61 -9.35 -24.15
N ILE A 105 18.57 -8.57 -23.85
CA ILE A 105 18.58 -7.11 -23.96
C ILE A 105 19.37 -6.45 -22.82
N ALA A 106 19.36 -7.05 -21.63
CA ALA A 106 20.07 -6.56 -20.44
C ALA A 106 21.60 -6.77 -20.51
N GLY A 107 22.10 -7.55 -21.47
CA GLY A 107 23.54 -7.72 -21.71
C GLY A 107 24.25 -8.59 -20.67
N ASP A 108 23.53 -9.50 -20.01
CA ASP A 108 24.13 -10.45 -19.07
C ASP A 108 24.84 -11.60 -19.82
N PRO A 109 26.18 -11.73 -19.74
CA PRO A 109 26.94 -12.70 -20.53
C PRO A 109 26.82 -14.16 -20.04
N LYS A 110 26.07 -14.42 -18.96
CA LYS A 110 25.93 -15.77 -18.38
C LYS A 110 24.76 -16.59 -18.93
N ALA A 111 23.83 -15.98 -19.68
CA ALA A 111 22.67 -16.71 -20.21
C ALA A 111 23.00 -17.53 -21.48
N THR A 112 24.14 -17.28 -22.12
CA THR A 112 24.52 -17.91 -23.41
C THR A 112 25.18 -19.29 -23.30
N GLU A 113 25.52 -19.79 -22.10
CA GLU A 113 26.31 -21.02 -21.96
C GLU A 113 25.50 -22.29 -21.61
N GLU A 114 24.24 -22.20 -21.17
CA GLU A 114 23.46 -23.40 -20.77
C GLU A 114 22.56 -23.97 -21.88
N GLY A 115 22.63 -23.45 -23.10
CA GLY A 115 21.77 -23.84 -24.24
C GLY A 115 22.45 -24.56 -25.40
N ALA A 116 23.66 -25.11 -25.20
CA ALA A 116 24.38 -25.83 -26.25
C ALA A 116 24.72 -27.26 -25.82
N GLU A 117 23.72 -28.15 -25.81
CA GLU A 117 23.83 -29.57 -26.18
C GLU A 117 22.48 -30.13 -26.62
#